data_AF-A0A9C8LUF3-F1
#
_entry.id   AF-A0A9C8LUF3-F1
#
_cell.length_a   1.000
_cell.length_b   1.000
_cell.length_c   1.000
_cell.angle_alpha   90.00
_cell.angle_beta   90.00
_cell.angle_gamma   90.00
#
_symmetry.space_group_name_H-M   'P 1'
#
loop_
_entity.id
_entity.type
_entity.pdbx_description
1 polymer ?
#
loop_
_entity_poly.entity_id
_entity_poly.type
_entity_poly.pdbx_seq_one_letter_code
_entity_poly.pdbx_strand_id
1 'polypeptide(L)'
;MSCRTTLYLILILYVLVSWLIVRLIFKKKRGETLYEKIVFHIFQMGCVFSLAFFILLVTLKAIYSNLPLMNFDSMKIIIVGMLIVSLSLVALSYINYKTLKQLGAKK
;
A
#
# COMPACT_ATOMS: atom_id res chain seq x y z
N MET A 1 20.62 21.16 1.07
CA MET A 1 19.38 20.47 1.46
C MET A 1 19.73 19.20 2.21
N SER A 2 19.12 18.91 3.36
CA SER A 2 19.43 17.72 4.15
C SER A 2 18.96 16.45 3.43
N CYS A 3 19.77 15.38 3.42
CA CYS A 3 19.38 14.07 2.87
C CYS A 3 18.03 13.58 3.39
N ARG A 4 17.64 13.98 4.61
CA ARG A 4 16.34 13.65 5.21
C ARG A 4 15.17 14.26 4.43
N THR A 5 15.29 15.51 4.00
CA THR A 5 14.24 16.21 3.25
C THR A 5 14.01 15.58 1.88
N THR A 6 15.09 15.20 1.20
CA THR A 6 15.03 14.47 -0.08
C THR A 6 14.36 13.11 0.09
N LEU A 7 14.66 12.40 1.17
CA LEU A 7 14.07 11.09 1.49
C LEU A 7 12.56 11.20 1.77
N TYR A 8 12.11 12.23 2.49
CA TYR A 8 10.68 12.51 2.70
C TYR A 8 9.96 12.87 1.40
N LEU A 9 10.57 13.68 0.53
CA LEU A 9 10.01 14.01 -0.78
C LEU A 9 9.82 12.78 -1.67
N ILE A 10 10.82 11.89 -1.69
CA ILE A 10 10.74 10.62 -2.43
C ILE A 10 9.62 9.74 -1.86
N LEU A 11 9.48 9.66 -0.53
CA LEU A 11 8.41 8.92 0.13
C LEU A 11 7.01 9.44 -0.24
N ILE A 12 6.83 10.76 -0.20
CA ILE A 12 5.57 11.42 -0.58
C ILE A 12 5.26 11.13 -2.05
N LEU A 13 6.26 11.24 -2.93
CA LEU A 13 6.11 10.96 -4.35
C LEU A 13 5.67 9.50 -4.58
N TYR A 14 6.25 8.53 -3.87
CA TYR A 14 5.84 7.13 -3.99
C TYR A 14 4.42 6.88 -3.52
N VAL A 15 3.99 7.50 -2.43
CA VAL A 15 2.59 7.40 -1.97
C VAL A 15 1.64 7.98 -3.01
N LEU A 16 1.97 9.13 -3.59
CA LEU A 16 1.15 9.77 -4.64
C LEU A 16 1.05 8.90 -5.90
N VAL A 17 2.16 8.37 -6.40
CA VAL A 17 2.18 7.48 -7.58
C VAL A 17 1.41 6.19 -7.30
N SER A 18 1.63 5.58 -6.14
CA SER A 18 0.91 4.36 -5.71
C SER A 18 -0.60 4.60 -5.64
N TRP A 19 -1.01 5.72 -5.07
CA TRP A 19 -2.41 6.14 -5.01
C TRP A 19 -3.03 6.28 -6.41
N LEU A 20 -2.31 6.91 -7.33
CA LEU A 20 -2.77 7.14 -8.69
C LEU A 20 -2.94 5.81 -9.46
N ILE A 21 -1.98 4.89 -9.33
CA ILE A 21 -2.04 3.54 -9.92
C ILE A 21 -3.25 2.77 -9.39
N VAL A 22 -3.44 2.71 -8.08
CA VAL A 22 -4.56 1.98 -7.46
C VAL A 22 -5.90 2.58 -7.89
N ARG A 23 -6.00 3.91 -7.97
CA ARG A 23 -7.21 4.59 -8.43
C ARG A 23 -7.54 4.29 -9.90
N LEU A 24 -6.53 4.18 -10.76
CA LEU A 24 -6.71 3.87 -12.18
C LEU A 24 -7.15 2.42 -12.40
N ILE A 25 -6.58 1.48 -11.65
CA ILE A 25 -6.89 0.04 -11.76
C ILE A 25 -8.29 -0.26 -11.19
N PHE A 26 -8.61 0.32 -10.03
CA PHE A 26 -9.86 0.02 -9.34
C PHE A 26 -10.90 1.12 -9.58
N LYS A 27 -11.66 1.01 -10.67
CA LYS A 27 -12.84 1.85 -10.92
C LYS A 27 -14.02 1.42 -10.05
N LYS A 28 -14.57 2.37 -9.31
CA LYS A 28 -15.78 2.22 -8.48
C LYS A 28 -16.97 1.76 -9.34
N LYS A 29 -17.66 0.70 -8.95
CA LYS A 29 -18.92 0.28 -9.61
C LYS A 29 -20.11 1.00 -8.97
N ARG A 30 -21.06 1.48 -9.78
CA ARG A 30 -22.29 2.15 -9.29
C ARG A 30 -23.19 1.13 -8.58
N GLY A 31 -23.78 1.51 -7.45
CA GLY A 31 -24.73 0.68 -6.69
C GLY A 31 -24.22 0.07 -5.37
N GLU A 32 -22.99 0.41 -4.94
CA GLU A 32 -22.41 -0.14 -3.70
C GLU A 32 -23.06 0.42 -2.43
N THR A 33 -23.28 -0.46 -1.45
CA THR A 33 -23.73 -0.09 -0.10
C THR A 33 -22.67 0.74 0.64
N LEU A 34 -23.07 1.50 1.67
CA LEU A 34 -22.15 2.30 2.50
C LEU A 34 -21.01 1.45 3.07
N TYR A 35 -21.29 0.21 3.44
CA TYR A 35 -20.32 -0.74 3.99
C TYR A 35 -19.33 -1.24 2.92
N GLU A 36 -19.80 -1.64 1.74
CA GLU A 36 -18.93 -2.03 0.61
C GLU A 36 -17.99 -0.89 0.21
N LYS A 37 -18.47 0.36 0.23
CA LYS A 37 -17.65 1.54 -0.04
C LYS A 37 -16.51 1.70 0.96
N ILE A 38 -16.76 1.46 2.25
CA ILE A 38 -15.73 1.52 3.31
C ILE A 38 -14.71 0.41 3.09
N VAL A 39 -15.15 -0.84 2.90
CA VAL A 39 -14.26 -1.99 2.68
C VAL A 39 -13.40 -1.79 1.43
N PHE A 40 -13.99 -1.27 0.36
CA PHE A 40 -13.25 -0.93 -0.86
C PHE A 40 -12.21 0.17 -0.63
N HIS A 41 -12.49 1.16 0.21
CA HIS A 41 -11.51 2.19 0.57
C HIS A 41 -10.36 1.64 1.41
N ILE A 42 -10.65 0.75 2.36
CA ILE A 42 -9.64 0.03 3.15
C ILE A 42 -8.75 -0.81 2.22
N PHE A 43 -9.34 -1.49 1.25
CA PHE A 43 -8.62 -2.25 0.21
C PHE A 43 -7.70 -1.33 -0.61
N GLN A 44 -8.22 -0.20 -1.09
CA GLN A 44 -7.40 0.77 -1.85
C GLN A 44 -6.23 1.30 -1.02
N MET A 45 -6.48 1.73 0.22
CA MET A 45 -5.42 2.19 1.14
C MET A 45 -4.37 1.11 1.39
N GLY A 46 -4.82 -0.13 1.62
CA GLY A 46 -3.93 -1.29 1.77
C GLY A 46 -3.02 -1.48 0.57
N CYS A 47 -3.57 -1.46 -0.65
CA CYS A 47 -2.79 -1.59 -1.88
C CYS A 47 -1.77 -0.47 -2.04
N VAL A 48 -2.14 0.77 -1.72
CA VAL A 48 -1.25 1.93 -1.81
C VAL A 48 -0.08 1.80 -0.83
N PHE A 49 -0.35 1.39 0.41
CA PHE A 49 0.70 1.13 1.40
C PHE A 49 1.59 -0.04 0.98
N SER A 50 1.02 -1.16 0.51
CA SER A 50 1.82 -2.29 0.02
C SER A 50 2.73 -1.89 -1.14
N LEU A 51 2.23 -1.15 -2.12
CA LEU A 51 3.02 -0.68 -3.26
C LEU A 51 4.12 0.28 -2.79
N ALA A 52 3.79 1.23 -1.90
CA ALA A 52 4.74 2.17 -1.35
C ALA A 52 5.87 1.46 -0.59
N PHE A 53 5.57 0.50 0.30
CA PHE A 53 6.57 -0.27 1.02
C PHE A 53 7.39 -1.19 0.10
N PHE A 54 6.78 -1.75 -0.94
CA PHE A 54 7.49 -2.56 -1.93
C PHE A 54 8.52 -1.72 -2.70
N ILE A 55 8.10 -0.55 -3.19
CA ILE A 55 9.00 0.40 -3.85
C ILE A 55 10.10 0.83 -2.87
N LEU A 56 9.74 1.16 -1.62
CA LEU A 56 10.70 1.58 -0.62
C LEU A 56 11.74 0.50 -0.32
N LEU A 57 11.34 -0.78 -0.30
CA LEU A 57 12.24 -1.91 -0.12
C LEU A 57 13.23 -2.05 -1.30
N VAL A 58 12.74 -1.88 -2.55
CA VAL A 58 13.58 -1.92 -3.76
C VAL A 58 14.54 -0.73 -3.79
N THR A 59 14.10 0.45 -3.40
CA THR A 59 14.93 1.65 -3.35
C THR A 59 15.96 1.57 -2.22
N LEU A 60 15.61 1.01 -1.05
CA LEU A 60 16.57 0.72 0.03
C LEU A 60 17.69 -0.19 -0.48
N LYS A 61 17.29 -1.22 -1.26
CA LYS A 61 18.07 -1.99 -2.24
C LYS A 61 19.25 -1.20 -2.84
N ALA A 62 18.87 -0.23 -3.66
CA ALA A 62 19.74 0.55 -4.53
C ALA A 62 20.51 1.66 -3.80
N ILE A 63 19.98 2.18 -2.69
CA ILE A 63 20.69 3.16 -1.86
C ILE A 63 21.82 2.46 -1.11
N TYR A 64 21.58 1.27 -0.57
CA TYR A 64 22.59 0.53 0.22
C TYR A 64 23.83 0.17 -0.59
N SER A 65 23.69 -0.15 -1.89
CA SER A 65 24.85 -0.38 -2.77
C SER A 65 25.75 0.84 -2.94
N ASN A 66 25.25 2.05 -2.66
CA ASN A 66 25.98 3.31 -2.82
C ASN A 66 26.35 3.97 -1.48
N LEU A 67 25.65 3.67 -0.39
CA LEU A 67 25.84 4.24 0.95
C LEU A 67 25.60 3.17 2.02
N PRO A 68 26.65 2.63 2.68
CA PRO A 68 26.48 1.67 3.76
C PRO A 68 25.86 2.37 4.97
N LEU A 69 24.54 2.22 5.12
CA LEU A 69 23.78 2.73 6.26
C LEU A 69 23.93 1.78 7.45
N MET A 70 24.45 2.26 8.58
CA MET A 70 24.67 1.49 9.82
C MET A 70 23.42 0.77 10.36
N ASN A 71 22.21 1.21 9.99
CA ASN A 71 20.93 0.67 10.48
C ASN A 71 20.09 -0.02 9.38
N PHE A 72 20.74 -0.49 8.30
CA PHE A 72 20.06 -1.07 7.14
C PHE A 72 19.17 -2.28 7.50
N ASP A 73 19.67 -3.24 8.28
CA ASP A 73 18.93 -4.45 8.63
C ASP A 73 17.69 -4.13 9.46
N SER A 74 17.79 -3.22 10.43
CA SER A 74 16.65 -2.79 11.24
C SER A 74 15.58 -2.09 10.38
N MET A 75 15.99 -1.21 9.45
CA MET A 75 15.06 -0.55 8.53
C MET A 75 14.37 -1.55 7.61
N LYS A 76 15.12 -2.51 7.06
CA LYS A 76 14.60 -3.58 6.21
C LYS A 76 13.55 -4.42 6.96
N ILE A 77 13.82 -4.82 8.20
CA ILE A 77 12.87 -5.59 9.02
C ILE A 77 11.57 -4.82 9.22
N ILE A 78 11.65 -3.53 9.56
CA ILE A 78 10.46 -2.68 9.74
C ILE A 78 9.66 -2.58 8.43
N ILE A 79 10.32 -2.31 7.30
CA ILE A 79 9.66 -2.18 5.99
C ILE A 79 8.99 -3.50 5.59
N VAL A 80 9.68 -4.63 5.75
CA VAL A 80 9.13 -5.96 5.44
C VAL A 80 7.95 -6.29 6.37
N GLY A 81 8.04 -5.99 7.66
CA GLY A 81 6.93 -6.17 8.60
C GLY A 81 5.70 -5.37 8.22
N MET A 82 5.88 -4.08 7.91
CA MET A 82 4.79 -3.20 7.46
C MET A 82 4.21 -3.63 6.10
N LEU A 83 5.05 -4.13 5.20
CA LEU A 83 4.62 -4.71 3.93
C LEU A 83 3.71 -5.92 4.15
N ILE A 84 4.11 -6.87 5.02
CA ILE A 84 3.30 -8.05 5.33
C ILE A 84 1.95 -7.64 5.93
N VAL A 85 1.93 -6.72 6.90
CA VAL A 85 0.69 -6.22 7.51
C VAL A 85 -0.22 -5.58 6.47
N SER A 86 0.35 -4.75 5.58
CA SER A 86 -0.44 -4.10 4.51
C SER A 86 -1.04 -5.14 3.55
N LEU A 87 -0.30 -6.19 3.18
CA LEU A 87 -0.78 -7.28 2.33
C LEU A 87 -1.88 -8.10 3.01
N SER A 88 -1.75 -8.37 4.31
CA SER A 88 -2.81 -9.02 5.09
C SER A 88 -4.09 -8.18 5.10
N LEU A 89 -3.96 -6.85 5.23
CA LEU A 89 -5.11 -5.93 5.19
C LEU A 89 -5.79 -5.93 3.81
N VAL A 90 -5.00 -5.97 2.73
CA VAL A 90 -5.49 -6.13 1.35
C VAL A 90 -6.23 -7.46 1.17
N ALA A 91 -5.66 -8.56 1.65
CA ALA A 91 -6.28 -9.88 1.54
C ALA A 91 -7.62 -9.95 2.30
N LEU A 92 -7.65 -9.47 3.54
CA LEU A 92 -8.85 -9.45 4.37
C LEU A 92 -9.94 -8.56 3.78
N SER A 93 -9.58 -7.35 3.33
CA SER A 93 -10.54 -6.43 2.71
C SER A 93 -11.07 -6.96 1.37
N TYR A 94 -10.26 -7.64 0.58
CA TYR A 94 -10.71 -8.33 -0.64
C TYR A 94 -11.67 -9.48 -0.34
N ILE A 95 -11.35 -10.33 0.64
CA ILE A 95 -12.25 -11.42 1.07
C ILE A 95 -13.58 -10.83 1.55
N ASN A 96 -13.55 -9.81 2.40
CA ASN A 96 -14.76 -9.14 2.89
C ASN A 96 -15.58 -8.53 1.75
N TYR A 97 -14.95 -7.84 0.80
CA TYR A 97 -15.64 -7.26 -0.36
C TYR A 97 -16.29 -8.35 -1.22
N LYS A 98 -15.59 -9.47 -1.47
CA LYS A 98 -16.14 -10.60 -2.24
C LYS A 98 -17.33 -11.25 -1.53
N THR A 99 -17.22 -11.49 -0.22
CA THR A 99 -18.27 -12.10 0.57
C THR A 99 -19.53 -11.23 0.63
N LEU A 100 -19.38 -9.91 0.82
CA LEU A 100 -20.49 -8.97 0.80
C LEU A 100 -21.24 -8.99 -0.53
N LYS A 101 -20.49 -8.98 -1.63
CA LYS A 101 -21.08 -9.03 -2.97
C LYS A 101 -21.86 -10.33 -3.22
N GLN A 102 -21.38 -11.46 -2.70
CA GLN A 102 -22.09 -12.73 -2.78
C GLN A 102 -23.35 -12.79 -1.91
N LEU A 103 -23.33 -12.15 -0.73
CA LEU A 103 -24.50 -12.06 0.15
C LEU A 103 -25.56 -11.09 -0.39
N GLY A 104 -25.13 -9.97 -1.00
CA GLY A 104 -26.02 -9.01 -1.66
C GLY A 104 -26.71 -9.58 -2.90
N ALA A 105 -26.06 -10.50 -3.63
CA ALA A 105 -26.63 -11.18 -4.80
C ALA A 105 -27.60 -12.33 -4.47
N LYS A 106 -27.67 -12.75 -3.19
CA LYS A 106 -28.60 -13.78 -2.69
C LYS A 106 -29.90 -13.22 -2.12
N LYS A 107 -30.06 -11.90 -2.07
CA LYS A 107 -31.31 -11.20 -1.76
C LYS A 107 -32.01 -10.78 -3.03
#